data_AF-A0A7Y2CMJ3-F1
#
_entry.id   AF-A0A7Y2CMJ3-F1
#
_cell.length_a   1.000
_cell.length_b   1.000
_cell.length_c   1.000
_cell.angle_alpha   90.00
_cell.angle_beta   90.00
_cell.angle_gamma   90.00
#
_symmetry.space_group_name_H-M   'P 1'
#
loop_
_entity.id
_entity.type
_entity.pdbx_description
1 polymer ?
#
loop_
_entity_poly.entity_id
_entity_poly.type
_entity_poly.pdbx_seq_one_letter_code
_entity_poly.pdbx_strand_id
1 'polypeptide(L)'
;WKKDLADWLYREERVTSFLHPGLGVASDPDESERDFRIRLRDVGREERDNQIEELRGKYERKITTAAERIRKAEQKVDREQEQAESVKMSNYVNIGPTVLSALLGRKAISRSSVGRASTTVRGMSRTSKEKQDVERALEDLSARQEALDELEKELEQEIEDLKERLDPEMGRLETFELKPRRTDVDVHFVALAWVPQ
;
A
#
# COMPACT_ATOMS: atom_id res chain seq x y z
N TRP A 1 3.28 55.52 14.47
CA TRP A 1 2.72 54.88 13.25
C TRP A 1 3.43 53.60 12.86
N LYS A 2 4.75 53.57 12.56
CA LYS A 2 5.45 52.30 12.25
C LYS A 2 5.35 51.25 13.35
N LYS A 3 5.67 51.62 14.59
CA LYS A 3 5.56 50.74 15.77
C LYS A 3 4.11 50.31 16.02
N ASP A 4 3.17 51.23 15.88
CA ASP A 4 1.74 50.95 16.10
C ASP A 4 1.20 49.99 15.03
N LEU A 5 1.62 50.16 13.76
CA LEU A 5 1.29 49.24 12.67
C LEU A 5 1.92 47.87 12.88
N ALA A 6 3.18 47.80 13.31
CA ALA A 6 3.84 46.54 13.63
C ALA A 6 3.15 45.82 14.80
N ASP A 7 2.74 46.56 15.83
CA ASP A 7 1.99 46.02 16.97
C ASP A 7 0.58 45.57 16.56
N TRP A 8 -0.06 46.26 15.62
CA TRP A 8 -1.35 45.86 15.04
C TRP A 8 -1.21 44.58 14.20
N LEU A 9 -0.24 44.51 13.28
CA LEU A 9 0.03 43.32 12.46
C LEU A 9 0.34 42.10 13.33
N TYR A 10 1.16 42.26 14.37
CA TYR A 10 1.43 41.19 15.33
C TYR A 10 0.18 40.67 16.06
N ARG A 11 -0.80 41.55 16.32
CA ARG A 11 -2.02 41.20 17.08
C ARG A 11 -3.12 40.65 16.21
N GLU A 12 -3.37 41.27 15.07
CA GLU A 12 -4.54 41.02 14.23
C GLU A 12 -4.24 40.15 13.01
N GLU A 13 -3.03 40.23 12.44
CA GLU A 13 -2.73 39.49 11.21
C GLU A 13 -2.61 37.99 11.48
N ARG A 14 -3.26 37.19 10.65
CA ARG A 14 -3.17 35.72 10.65
C ARG A 14 -3.00 35.27 9.21
N VAL A 15 -2.00 34.42 8.98
CA VAL A 15 -1.85 33.74 7.69
C VAL A 15 -2.51 32.38 7.81
N THR A 16 -3.52 32.15 6.98
CA THR A 16 -4.16 30.84 6.88
C THR A 16 -3.33 29.96 5.96
N SER A 17 -3.00 28.77 6.43
CA SER A 17 -2.26 27.77 5.65
C SER A 17 -2.98 26.42 5.71
N PHE A 18 -2.70 25.58 4.72
CA PHE A 18 -3.27 24.25 4.58
C PHE A 18 -2.18 23.18 4.74
N LEU A 19 -2.49 22.05 5.36
CA LEU A 19 -1.61 20.89 5.49
C LEU A 19 -2.31 19.67 4.89
N HIS A 20 -1.60 18.91 4.06
CA HIS A 20 -2.04 17.58 3.65
C HIS A 20 -1.34 16.53 4.55
N PRO A 21 -2.00 16.02 5.61
CA PRO A 21 -1.35 15.18 6.61
C PRO A 21 -0.79 13.87 6.03
N GLY A 22 -1.43 13.32 4.99
CA GLY A 22 -0.96 12.11 4.32
C GLY A 22 0.36 12.29 3.56
N LEU A 23 0.62 13.50 3.06
CA LEU A 23 1.81 13.83 2.26
C LEU A 23 2.84 14.62 3.08
N GLY A 24 2.46 15.15 4.24
CA GLY A 24 3.31 16.00 5.06
C GLY A 24 3.66 17.36 4.42
N VAL A 25 2.91 17.78 3.41
CA VAL A 25 3.16 19.01 2.64
C VAL A 25 2.22 20.11 3.12
N ALA A 26 2.78 21.29 3.40
CA ALA A 26 2.02 22.50 3.73
C ALA A 26 1.91 23.44 2.51
N SER A 27 0.88 24.29 2.52
CA SER A 27 0.68 25.34 1.53
C SER A 27 1.71 26.46 1.68
N ASP A 28 1.98 27.16 0.58
CA ASP A 28 2.75 28.39 0.62
C ASP A 28 1.92 29.53 1.26
N PRO A 29 2.56 30.61 1.74
CA PRO A 29 1.84 31.79 2.22
C PRO A 29 0.93 32.37 1.14
N ASP A 30 -0.30 32.72 1.51
CA ASP A 30 -1.33 33.27 0.61
C ASP A 30 -1.71 32.38 -0.59
N GLU A 31 -1.29 31.10 -0.59
CA GLU A 31 -1.67 30.12 -1.61
C GLU A 31 -3.16 29.79 -1.46
N SER A 32 -3.92 29.89 -2.55
CA SER A 32 -5.32 29.48 -2.52
C SER A 32 -5.42 27.97 -2.35
N GLU A 33 -6.47 27.49 -1.67
CA GLU A 33 -6.72 26.05 -1.51
C GLU A 33 -6.71 25.30 -2.86
N ARG A 34 -7.21 25.97 -3.92
CA ARG A 34 -7.23 25.42 -5.28
C ARG A 34 -5.82 25.25 -5.84
N ASP A 35 -4.98 26.26 -5.73
CA ASP A 35 -3.61 26.21 -6.25
C ASP A 35 -2.77 25.20 -5.46
N PHE A 36 -2.98 25.15 -4.14
CA PHE A 36 -2.38 24.14 -3.28
C PHE A 36 -2.76 22.72 -3.70
N ARG A 37 -4.04 22.44 -3.94
CA ARG A 37 -4.48 21.13 -4.45
C ARG A 37 -3.84 20.77 -5.80
N ILE A 38 -3.69 21.75 -6.71
CA ILE A 38 -3.02 21.51 -8.00
C ILE A 38 -1.57 21.09 -7.76
N ARG A 39 -0.84 21.78 -6.89
CA ARG A 39 0.55 21.42 -6.53
C ARG A 39 0.65 20.05 -5.85
N LEU A 40 -0.29 19.74 -4.96
CA LEU A 40 -0.37 18.43 -4.31
C LEU A 40 -0.57 17.27 -5.30
N ARG A 41 -1.20 17.49 -6.46
CA ARG A 41 -1.35 16.44 -7.48
C ARG A 41 -0.01 15.99 -8.06
N ASP A 42 0.93 16.90 -8.24
CA ASP A 42 2.24 16.60 -8.78
C ASP A 42 3.11 15.92 -7.72
N VAL A 43 3.18 16.50 -6.52
CA VAL A 43 3.94 15.94 -5.39
C VAL A 43 3.38 14.58 -4.95
N GLY A 44 2.05 14.45 -4.92
CA GLY A 44 1.38 13.22 -4.53
C GLY A 44 1.56 12.08 -5.52
N ARG A 45 1.96 12.32 -6.78
CA ARG A 45 2.32 11.22 -7.69
C ARG A 45 3.66 10.61 -7.32
N GLU A 46 4.68 11.45 -7.18
CA GLU A 46 6.03 11.00 -6.85
C GLU A 46 6.05 10.29 -5.50
N GLU A 47 5.39 10.87 -4.49
CA GLU A 47 5.34 10.28 -3.15
C GLU A 47 4.54 8.97 -3.12
N ARG A 48 3.44 8.86 -3.88
CA ARG A 48 2.72 7.58 -4.03
C ARG A 48 3.59 6.52 -4.67
N ASP A 49 4.28 6.85 -5.75
CA ASP A 49 5.14 5.90 -6.46
C ASP A 49 6.26 5.42 -5.52
N ASN A 50 6.89 6.33 -4.77
CA ASN A 50 7.92 6.01 -3.78
C ASN A 50 7.40 5.08 -2.67
N GLN A 51 6.26 5.40 -2.05
CA GLN A 51 5.74 4.57 -0.97
C GLN A 51 5.21 3.22 -1.46
N ILE A 52 4.61 3.16 -2.66
CA ILE A 52 4.22 1.89 -3.30
C ILE A 52 5.46 1.03 -3.56
N GLU A 53 6.55 1.61 -4.06
CA GLU A 53 7.76 0.86 -4.34
C GLU A 53 8.45 0.37 -3.05
N GLU A 54 8.44 1.17 -1.99
CA GLU A 54 8.91 0.72 -0.67
C GLU A 54 8.08 -0.46 -0.14
N LEU A 55 6.75 -0.38 -0.29
CA LEU A 55 5.83 -1.44 0.10
C LEU A 55 6.09 -2.72 -0.70
N ARG A 56 6.28 -2.59 -2.02
CA ARG A 56 6.65 -3.70 -2.90
C ARG A 56 7.93 -4.36 -2.45
N GLY A 57 8.99 -3.59 -2.18
CA GLY A 57 10.26 -4.14 -1.72
C GLY A 57 10.15 -4.91 -0.39
N LYS A 58 9.25 -4.50 0.51
CA LYS A 58 8.97 -5.22 1.77
C LYS A 58 8.28 -6.55 1.52
N TYR A 59 7.27 -6.58 0.65
CA TYR A 59 6.49 -7.79 0.37
C TYR A 59 7.18 -8.76 -0.58
N GLU A 60 8.00 -8.26 -1.52
CA GLU A 60 8.78 -9.09 -2.44
C GLU A 60 9.59 -10.15 -1.68
N ARG A 61 10.31 -9.75 -0.62
CA ARG A 61 11.10 -10.68 0.20
C ARG A 61 10.23 -11.74 0.88
N LYS A 62 9.05 -11.36 1.39
CA LYS A 62 8.11 -12.30 2.03
C LYS A 62 7.59 -13.31 1.01
N ILE A 63 7.20 -12.83 -0.17
CA ILE A 63 6.61 -13.64 -1.22
C ILE A 63 7.66 -14.57 -1.84
N THR A 64 8.88 -14.11 -2.12
CA THR A 64 9.97 -14.99 -2.58
C THR A 64 10.24 -16.12 -1.57
N THR A 65 10.20 -15.80 -0.27
CA THR A 65 10.38 -16.80 0.78
C THR A 65 9.23 -17.82 0.80
N ALA A 66 7.98 -17.35 0.66
CA ALA A 66 6.80 -18.21 0.60
C ALA A 66 6.81 -19.11 -0.65
N ALA A 67 7.16 -18.56 -1.82
CA ALA A 67 7.27 -19.29 -3.07
C ALA A 67 8.32 -20.40 -3.00
N GLU A 68 9.50 -20.14 -2.42
CA GLU A 68 10.52 -21.19 -2.24
C GLU A 68 10.06 -22.29 -1.26
N ARG A 69 9.24 -21.95 -0.26
CA ARG A 69 8.63 -22.95 0.64
C ARG A 69 7.58 -23.80 -0.06
N ILE A 70 6.79 -23.22 -0.96
CA ILE A 70 5.85 -23.94 -1.81
C ILE A 70 6.61 -24.89 -2.73
N ARG A 71 7.64 -24.42 -3.43
CA ARG A 71 8.49 -25.25 -4.30
C ARG A 71 9.06 -26.48 -3.58
N LYS A 72 9.50 -26.31 -2.33
CA LYS A 72 9.98 -27.42 -1.49
C LYS A 72 8.87 -28.38 -1.06
N ALA A 73 7.65 -27.88 -0.84
CA ALA A 73 6.49 -28.70 -0.54
C ALA A 73 6.06 -29.52 -1.75
N GLU A 74 6.00 -28.91 -2.95
CA GLU A 74 5.72 -29.62 -4.22
C GLU A 74 6.71 -30.76 -4.42
N GLN A 75 8.01 -30.50 -4.29
CA GLN A 75 9.04 -31.55 -4.38
C GLN A 75 8.85 -32.65 -3.33
N LYS A 76 8.30 -32.34 -2.15
CA LYS A 76 8.01 -33.35 -1.13
C LYS A 76 6.83 -34.21 -1.59
N VAL A 77 5.74 -33.59 -2.05
CA VAL A 77 4.58 -34.30 -2.60
C VAL A 77 5.02 -35.25 -3.72
N ASP A 78 5.85 -34.78 -4.65
CA ASP A 78 6.36 -35.60 -5.76
C ASP A 78 7.10 -36.84 -5.25
N ARG A 79 8.02 -36.67 -4.29
CA ARG A 79 8.76 -37.80 -3.70
C ARG A 79 7.86 -38.80 -2.99
N GLU A 80 6.88 -38.32 -2.21
CA GLU A 80 5.95 -39.21 -1.50
C GLU A 80 5.05 -39.97 -2.48
N GLN A 81 4.66 -39.35 -3.60
CA GLN A 81 3.89 -40.00 -4.66
C GLN A 81 4.70 -41.04 -5.43
N GLU A 82 5.96 -40.76 -5.74
CA GLU A 82 6.87 -41.73 -6.37
C GLU A 82 7.08 -42.96 -5.49
N GLN A 83 7.24 -42.78 -4.17
CA GLN A 83 7.38 -43.88 -3.21
C GLN A 83 6.08 -44.69 -3.05
N ALA A 84 4.94 -44.06 -3.33
CA ALA A 84 3.64 -44.66 -3.28
C ALA A 84 3.22 -45.25 -4.64
N GLU A 85 3.99 -46.21 -5.19
CA GLU A 85 3.75 -46.83 -6.52
C GLU A 85 2.32 -47.39 -6.70
N SER A 86 1.65 -47.78 -5.61
CA SER A 86 0.27 -48.30 -5.60
C SER A 86 -0.81 -47.21 -5.51
N VAL A 87 -0.43 -45.94 -5.32
CA VAL A 87 -1.33 -44.82 -5.05
C VAL A 87 -1.46 -43.97 -6.30
N LYS A 88 -2.35 -44.40 -7.20
CA LYS A 88 -2.84 -43.55 -8.30
C LYS A 88 -3.78 -42.49 -7.74
N MET A 89 -3.25 -41.46 -7.09
CA MET A 89 -4.05 -40.30 -6.70
C MET A 89 -4.13 -39.36 -7.91
N SER A 90 -5.29 -39.31 -8.56
CA SER A 90 -5.53 -38.62 -9.83
C SER A 90 -5.55 -37.09 -9.77
N ASN A 91 -5.19 -36.47 -8.64
CA ASN A 91 -5.45 -35.05 -8.39
C ASN A 91 -4.16 -34.25 -8.14
N TYR A 92 -3.16 -34.40 -9.02
CA TYR A 92 -2.11 -33.41 -9.12
C TYR A 92 -2.61 -32.27 -10.01
N VAL A 93 -3.30 -31.30 -9.42
CA VAL A 93 -3.41 -30.00 -10.07
C VAL A 93 -2.06 -29.34 -9.83
N ASN A 94 -1.20 -29.38 -10.84
CA ASN A 94 0.02 -28.59 -10.89
C ASN A 94 -0.40 -27.11 -10.92
N ILE A 95 -0.68 -26.54 -9.76
CA ILE A 95 -0.86 -25.10 -9.59
C ILE A 95 0.55 -24.56 -9.39
N GLY A 96 1.26 -24.45 -10.52
CA GLY A 96 2.57 -23.81 -10.52
C GLY A 96 2.45 -22.44 -9.86
N PRO A 97 3.50 -21.98 -9.15
CA PRO A 97 3.40 -20.83 -8.29
C PRO A 97 2.95 -19.62 -9.13
N THR A 98 1.88 -18.97 -8.66
CA THR A 98 1.46 -17.64 -9.12
C THR A 98 2.53 -16.65 -8.66
N VAL A 99 3.73 -16.73 -9.24
CA VAL A 99 4.83 -15.83 -8.89
C VAL A 99 4.54 -14.52 -9.59
N LEU A 100 3.73 -13.67 -8.96
CA LEU A 100 3.68 -12.23 -9.22
C LEU A 100 3.92 -11.84 -10.70
N SER A 101 3.02 -12.24 -11.58
CA SER A 101 2.96 -11.76 -12.98
C SER A 101 2.78 -10.23 -13.10
N ALA A 102 2.84 -9.48 -11.99
CA ALA A 102 2.57 -8.07 -11.86
C ALA A 102 3.70 -7.23 -11.21
N LEU A 103 4.87 -7.80 -10.85
CA LEU A 103 6.07 -6.99 -10.59
C LEU A 103 6.55 -6.23 -11.85
N LEU A 104 5.99 -6.54 -13.02
CA LEU A 104 6.44 -6.09 -14.34
C LEU A 104 5.48 -5.10 -15.01
N GLY A 105 5.08 -4.05 -14.29
CA GLY A 105 4.44 -2.84 -14.84
C GLY A 105 4.00 -2.91 -16.31
N ARG A 106 2.68 -3.05 -16.51
CA ARG A 106 1.92 -2.95 -17.79
C ARG A 106 1.58 -4.30 -18.44
N LYS A 107 0.33 -4.73 -18.21
CA LYS A 107 -0.44 -5.77 -18.94
C LYS A 107 0.20 -7.16 -19.04
N ALA A 108 -0.21 -8.09 -18.17
CA ALA A 108 -0.33 -9.50 -18.53
C ALA A 108 -1.32 -10.24 -17.61
N ILE A 109 -2.49 -10.56 -18.17
CA ILE A 109 -3.26 -11.80 -17.97
C ILE A 109 -3.48 -12.21 -16.51
N SER A 110 -4.50 -11.59 -15.89
CA SER A 110 -5.41 -12.36 -15.06
C SER A 110 -5.98 -13.49 -15.92
N ARG A 111 -5.65 -14.74 -15.60
CA ARG A 111 -6.43 -15.94 -15.90
C ARG A 111 -5.76 -17.18 -15.29
N SER A 112 -6.11 -17.45 -14.05
CA SER A 112 -6.70 -18.73 -13.64
C SER A 112 -7.18 -18.65 -12.20
N SER A 113 -8.23 -17.87 -11.96
CA SER A 113 -9.22 -18.28 -10.97
C SER A 113 -9.96 -19.51 -11.53
N VAL A 114 -9.29 -20.65 -11.65
CA VAL A 114 -9.91 -21.91 -12.01
C VAL A 114 -9.86 -22.80 -10.78
N GLY A 115 -11.02 -22.88 -10.14
CA GLY A 115 -11.30 -23.87 -9.12
C GLY A 115 -10.96 -23.42 -7.71
N ARG A 116 -11.92 -22.74 -7.06
CA ARG A 116 -12.19 -23.05 -5.66
C ARG A 116 -12.51 -24.54 -5.58
N ALA A 117 -11.48 -25.36 -5.43
CA ALA A 117 -11.64 -26.75 -5.07
C ALA A 117 -11.47 -26.82 -3.56
N SER A 118 -12.60 -26.71 -2.86
CA SER A 118 -12.73 -27.15 -1.47
C SER A 118 -12.34 -28.63 -1.42
N THR A 119 -11.06 -28.92 -1.21
CA THR A 119 -10.57 -30.29 -1.05
C THR A 119 -10.81 -30.71 0.39
N THR A 120 -12.09 -30.86 0.74
CA THR A 120 -12.47 -31.71 1.88
C THR A 120 -12.35 -33.15 1.43
N VAL A 121 -11.21 -33.79 1.72
CA VAL A 121 -11.09 -35.25 1.61
C VAL A 121 -11.76 -35.85 2.84
N ARG A 122 -13.09 -35.95 2.83
CA ARG A 122 -13.80 -36.82 3.78
C ARG A 122 -13.87 -38.21 3.19
N GLY A 123 -13.06 -39.14 3.70
CA GLY A 123 -13.01 -40.49 3.17
C GLY A 123 -12.24 -41.51 4.01
N MET A 124 -12.78 -41.82 5.19
CA MET A 124 -12.71 -43.10 5.89
C MET A 124 -12.27 -44.30 5.00
N SER A 125 -11.10 -44.88 5.27
CA SER A 125 -10.92 -46.30 5.65
C SER A 125 -9.44 -46.70 5.63
N ARG A 126 -9.07 -47.52 6.61
CA ARG A 126 -7.77 -48.22 6.78
C ARG A 126 -7.01 -48.38 5.46
N THR A 127 -6.02 -47.52 5.21
CA THR A 127 -5.11 -47.71 4.07
C THR A 127 -3.68 -47.40 4.45
N SER A 128 -2.76 -48.08 3.76
CA SER A 128 -1.30 -48.13 3.96
C SER A 128 -0.66 -46.79 4.29
N LYS A 129 0.40 -46.82 5.11
CA LYS A 129 1.18 -45.67 5.57
C LYS A 129 1.53 -44.69 4.44
N GLU A 130 1.85 -45.20 3.25
CA GLU A 130 2.21 -44.37 2.09
C GLU A 130 1.07 -43.43 1.63
N LYS A 131 -0.20 -43.84 1.71
CA LYS A 131 -1.32 -42.95 1.35
C LYS A 131 -1.46 -41.77 2.30
N GLN A 132 -1.24 -42.03 3.60
CA GLN A 132 -1.31 -40.99 4.63
C GLN A 132 -0.13 -40.02 4.53
N ASP A 133 1.04 -40.48 4.07
CA ASP A 133 2.21 -39.63 3.84
C ASP A 133 1.98 -38.66 2.68
N VAL A 134 1.39 -39.14 1.56
CA VAL A 134 0.99 -38.30 0.42
C VAL A 134 -0.09 -37.29 0.82
N GLU A 135 -1.12 -37.70 1.55
CA GLU A 135 -2.21 -36.82 2.00
C GLU A 135 -1.67 -35.67 2.87
N ARG A 136 -0.82 -35.98 3.85
CA ARG A 136 -0.18 -34.96 4.70
C ARG A 136 0.73 -34.01 3.93
N ALA A 137 1.43 -34.50 2.90
CA ALA A 137 2.26 -33.65 2.06
C ALA A 137 1.42 -32.66 1.23
N LEU A 138 0.26 -33.11 0.72
CA LEU A 138 -0.69 -32.26 -0.01
C LEU A 138 -1.33 -31.21 0.91
N GLU A 139 -1.70 -31.57 2.13
CA GLU A 139 -2.23 -30.62 3.13
C GLU A 139 -1.20 -29.53 3.47
N ASP A 140 0.09 -29.90 3.66
CA ASP A 140 1.18 -28.94 3.91
C ASP A 140 1.42 -28.02 2.71
N LEU A 141 1.31 -28.53 1.47
CA LEU A 141 1.37 -27.72 0.27
C LEU A 141 0.20 -26.72 0.19
N SER A 142 -1.03 -27.20 0.40
CA SER A 142 -2.25 -26.37 0.38
C SER A 142 -2.16 -25.24 1.41
N ALA A 143 -1.75 -25.55 2.65
CA ALA A 143 -1.61 -24.54 3.70
C ALA A 143 -0.58 -23.46 3.33
N ARG A 144 0.50 -23.81 2.62
CA ARG A 144 1.51 -22.84 2.17
C ARG A 144 1.02 -21.99 1.02
N GLN A 145 0.21 -22.54 0.12
CA GLN A 145 -0.44 -21.79 -0.96
C GLN A 145 -1.44 -20.79 -0.39
N GLU A 146 -2.28 -21.21 0.57
CA GLU A 146 -3.20 -20.31 1.27
C GLU A 146 -2.47 -19.16 1.98
N ALA A 147 -1.32 -19.45 2.61
CA ALA A 147 -0.50 -18.41 3.23
C ALA A 147 0.11 -17.42 2.23
N LEU A 148 0.44 -17.86 1.01
CA LEU A 148 0.90 -16.97 -0.06
C LEU A 148 -0.26 -16.10 -0.56
N ASP A 149 -1.42 -16.68 -0.81
CA ASP A 149 -2.61 -15.95 -1.26
C ASP A 149 -3.02 -14.87 -0.24
N GLU A 150 -2.91 -15.15 1.06
CA GLU A 150 -3.20 -14.18 2.11
C GLU A 150 -2.19 -13.03 2.12
N LEU A 151 -0.90 -13.31 1.92
CA LEU A 151 0.14 -12.28 1.79
C LEU A 151 -0.09 -11.38 0.57
N GLU A 152 -0.58 -11.94 -0.54
CA GLU A 152 -0.91 -11.16 -1.74
C GLU A 152 -2.11 -10.24 -1.51
N LYS A 153 -3.15 -10.72 -0.81
CA LYS A 153 -4.30 -9.89 -0.43
C LYS A 153 -3.93 -8.78 0.55
N GLU A 154 -3.08 -9.07 1.53
CA GLU A 154 -2.58 -8.07 2.48
C GLU A 154 -1.85 -6.95 1.73
N LEU A 155 -0.99 -7.29 0.77
CA LEU A 155 -0.32 -6.32 -0.09
C LEU A 155 -1.32 -5.49 -0.93
N GLU A 156 -2.31 -6.13 -1.55
CA GLU A 156 -3.32 -5.42 -2.35
C GLU A 156 -4.13 -4.43 -1.50
N GLN A 157 -4.52 -4.84 -0.29
CA GLN A 157 -5.25 -3.98 0.64
C GLN A 157 -4.37 -2.81 1.11
N GLU A 158 -3.12 -3.05 1.50
CA GLU A 158 -2.22 -1.97 1.93
C GLU A 158 -1.93 -0.98 0.79
N ILE A 159 -1.83 -1.44 -0.47
CA ILE A 159 -1.68 -0.57 -1.63
C ILE A 159 -2.93 0.31 -1.80
N GLU A 160 -4.13 -0.24 -1.62
CA GLU A 160 -5.36 0.52 -1.78
C GLU A 160 -5.54 1.57 -0.66
N ASP A 161 -5.32 1.17 0.59
CA ASP A 161 -5.32 2.07 1.75
C ASP A 161 -4.31 3.23 1.56
N LEU A 162 -3.16 2.92 0.97
CA LEU A 162 -2.12 3.91 0.66
C LEU A 162 -2.55 4.89 -0.44
N LYS A 163 -3.24 4.41 -1.49
CA LYS A 163 -3.79 5.29 -2.52
C LYS A 163 -4.85 6.22 -1.96
N GLU A 164 -5.74 5.71 -1.10
CA GLU A 164 -6.78 6.51 -0.45
C GLU A 164 -6.18 7.59 0.46
N ARG A 165 -5.20 7.23 1.29
CA ARG A 165 -4.53 8.17 2.21
C ARG A 165 -3.76 9.28 1.49
N LEU A 166 -3.25 9.00 0.30
CA LEU A 166 -2.43 9.92 -0.50
C LEU A 166 -3.19 10.60 -1.63
N ASP A 167 -4.51 10.45 -1.71
CA ASP A 167 -5.31 11.11 -2.74
C ASP A 167 -5.35 12.64 -2.51
N PRO A 168 -4.78 13.46 -3.40
CA PRO A 168 -4.74 14.91 -3.26
C PRO A 168 -6.12 15.58 -3.41
N GLU A 169 -7.11 14.90 -4.01
CA GLU A 169 -8.46 15.41 -4.21
C GLU A 169 -9.42 15.00 -3.09
N MET A 170 -9.25 13.79 -2.56
CA MET A 170 -10.08 13.26 -1.48
C MET A 170 -9.47 13.47 -0.08
N GLY A 171 -8.19 13.82 0.00
CA GLY A 171 -7.48 14.08 1.25
C GLY A 171 -8.06 15.27 2.01
N ARG A 172 -8.37 15.06 3.30
CA ARG A 172 -8.79 16.13 4.19
C ARG A 172 -7.62 17.09 4.41
N LEU A 173 -7.74 18.30 3.88
CA LEU A 173 -6.83 19.38 4.20
C LEU A 173 -7.11 19.86 5.63
N GLU A 174 -6.06 19.97 6.42
CA GLU A 174 -6.12 20.60 7.73
C GLU A 174 -5.78 22.09 7.55
N THR A 175 -6.70 22.95 7.96
CA THR A 175 -6.46 24.40 7.97
C THR A 175 -5.87 24.79 9.32
N PHE A 176 -4.79 25.56 9.30
CA PHE A 176 -4.20 26.13 10.50
C PHE A 176 -3.85 27.59 10.29
N GLU A 177 -3.91 28.36 11.36
CA GLU A 177 -3.58 29.79 11.35
C GLU A 177 -2.19 30.01 11.94
N LEU A 178 -1.34 30.69 11.17
CA LEU A 178 -0.03 31.12 11.60
C LEU A 178 -0.11 32.56 12.10
N LYS A 179 0.24 32.73 13.38
CA LYS A 179 0.40 34.04 13.99
C LYS A 179 1.85 34.51 13.80
N PRO A 180 2.09 35.71 13.23
CA PRO A 180 3.44 36.23 13.12
C PRO A 180 4.05 36.43 14.51
N ARG A 181 5.34 36.14 14.68
CA ARG A 181 6.07 36.57 15.87
C ARG A 181 6.45 38.03 15.72
N ARG A 182 6.73 38.70 16.84
CA ARG A 182 7.12 40.11 16.83
C ARG A 182 8.42 40.37 16.06
N THR A 183 9.28 39.35 15.93
CA THR A 183 10.51 39.37 15.14
C THR A 183 10.28 39.18 13.63
N ASP A 184 9.11 38.69 13.24
CA ASP A 184 8.78 38.38 11.84
C ASP A 184 8.11 39.59 11.13
N VAL A 185 7.90 40.71 11.84
CA VAL A 185 7.25 41.92 11.32
C VAL A 185 8.29 43.01 11.07
N ASP A 186 8.54 43.33 9.80
CA ASP A 186 9.36 44.47 9.39
C ASP A 186 8.52 45.51 8.63
N VAL A 187 8.52 46.76 9.13
CA VAL A 187 7.73 47.86 8.56
C VAL A 187 8.66 48.86 7.87
N HIS A 188 8.84 48.67 6.57
CA HIS A 188 9.74 49.49 5.75
C HIS A 188 9.25 50.95 5.63
N PHE A 189 7.95 51.18 5.41
CA PHE A 189 7.42 52.53 5.15
C PHE A 189 5.96 52.68 5.62
N VAL A 190 5.60 53.88 6.05
CA VAL A 190 4.22 54.26 6.41
C VAL A 190 3.97 55.67 5.89
N ALA A 191 2.85 55.87 5.20
CA ALA A 191 2.40 57.17 4.70
C ALA A 191 0.92 57.40 4.99
N LEU A 192 0.51 58.66 4.93
CA LEU A 192 -0.88 59.09 5.03
C LEU A 192 -1.48 59.14 3.62
N ALA A 193 -2.55 58.37 3.37
CA ALA A 193 -3.29 58.43 2.13
C ALA A 193 -4.57 59.27 2.32
N TRP A 194 -4.78 60.25 1.44
CA TRP A 194 -6.04 61.00 1.39
C TRP A 194 -7.03 60.24 0.50
N VAL A 195 -8.19 59.86 1.06
CA VAL A 195 -9.28 59.24 0.30
C VAL A 195 -10.36 60.31 0.08
N PRO A 196 -10.57 60.81 -1.16
CA PRO A 196 -11.68 61.70 -1.46
C PRO A 196 -13.02 61.02 -1.17
N GLN A 197 -13.95 61.77 -0.56
CA GLN A 197 -15.35 61.36 -0.44
C GLN A 197 -16.11 61.57 -1.75
#